data_AF-A0A372GEK8-F1
#
_entry.id   AF-A0A372GEK8-F1
#
_cell.length_a   1.000
_cell.length_b   1.000
_cell.length_c   1.000
_cell.angle_alpha   90.00
_cell.angle_beta   90.00
_cell.angle_gamma   90.00
#
_symmetry.space_group_name_H-M   'P 1'
#
loop_
_entity.id
_entity.type
_entity.pdbx_description
1 polymer ?
#
loop_
_entity_poly.entity_id
_entity_poly.type
_entity_poly.pdbx_seq_one_letter_code
_entity_poly.pdbx_strand_id
1 'polypeptide(L)'
;MREMVVDAVRTFSDIEYQQKMWVDERYQDPNLIEDLDQNLSALYDFTSVAECPHDYIGAVLVDIDEAEAMEALHIAIEEFLGSVDGSLEDAVLIAMPNWRKVVDQAQATLRVLTRER
;
A
#
# COMPACT_ATOMS: atom_id res chain seq x y z
N MET A 1 -3.87 -3.85 -14.26
CA MET A 1 -4.01 -4.52 -12.95
C MET A 1 -2.66 -4.66 -12.26
N ARG A 2 -1.68 -5.39 -12.79
CA ARG A 2 -0.34 -5.49 -12.16
C ARG A 2 0.34 -4.14 -11.91
N GLU A 3 0.43 -3.28 -12.92
CA GLU A 3 1.08 -1.96 -12.77
C GLU A 3 0.43 -1.14 -11.65
N MET A 4 -0.90 -1.07 -11.60
CA MET A 4 -1.64 -0.41 -10.53
C MET A 4 -1.30 -0.95 -9.14
N VAL A 5 -1.18 -2.27 -8.97
CA VAL A 5 -0.78 -2.89 -7.69
C VAL A 5 0.66 -2.55 -7.35
N VAL A 6 1.57 -2.65 -8.32
CA VAL A 6 2.99 -2.32 -8.10
C VAL A 6 3.16 -0.84 -7.77
N ASP A 7 2.41 0.05 -8.41
CA ASP A 7 2.44 1.48 -8.15
C ASP A 7 1.88 1.79 -6.77
N ALA A 8 0.75 1.19 -6.37
CA ALA A 8 0.23 1.32 -5.01
C ALA A 8 1.24 0.82 -3.96
N VAL A 9 1.84 -0.36 -4.16
CA VAL A 9 2.87 -0.87 -3.22
C VAL A 9 4.10 0.07 -3.19
N ARG A 10 4.44 0.69 -4.32
CA ARG A 10 5.51 1.69 -4.38
C ARG A 10 5.19 2.92 -3.54
N THR A 11 3.97 3.45 -3.61
CA THR A 11 3.58 4.60 -2.76
C THR A 11 3.61 4.21 -1.28
N PHE A 12 3.11 3.04 -0.89
CA PHE A 12 3.22 2.53 0.50
C PHE A 12 4.67 2.36 0.98
N SER A 13 5.61 2.11 0.07
CA SER A 13 7.02 1.86 0.40
C SER A 13 7.85 3.13 0.66
N ASP A 14 7.32 4.31 0.36
CA ASP A 14 8.05 5.57 0.36
C ASP A 14 7.37 6.62 1.26
N ILE A 15 7.88 6.74 2.49
CA ILE A 15 7.36 7.70 3.47
C ILE A 15 7.55 9.17 3.05
N GLU A 16 8.60 9.48 2.28
CA GLU A 16 8.85 10.84 1.80
C GLU A 16 7.85 11.19 0.70
N TYR A 17 7.55 10.23 -0.19
CA TYR A 17 6.49 10.35 -1.17
C TYR A 17 5.11 10.53 -0.52
N GLN A 18 4.80 9.75 0.50
CA GLN A 18 3.53 9.87 1.25
C GLN A 18 3.39 11.25 1.87
N GLN A 19 4.41 11.73 2.59
CA GLN A 19 4.39 13.08 3.16
C GLN A 19 4.18 14.13 2.06
N LYS A 20 4.90 14.02 0.94
CA LYS A 20 4.78 14.99 -0.14
C LYS A 20 3.39 14.95 -0.78
N MET A 21 2.92 13.79 -1.21
CA MET A 21 1.72 13.68 -2.06
C MET A 21 0.43 13.64 -1.25
N TRP A 22 0.39 12.84 -0.18
CA TRP A 22 -0.82 12.63 0.61
C TRP A 22 -1.09 13.78 1.58
N VAL A 23 -0.03 14.50 1.97
CA VAL A 23 -0.12 15.61 2.93
C VAL A 23 0.18 16.95 2.26
N ASP A 24 1.42 17.20 1.83
CA ASP A 24 1.86 18.54 1.46
C ASP A 24 1.15 19.07 0.19
N GLU A 25 1.14 18.29 -0.89
CA GLU A 25 0.52 18.66 -2.17
C GLU A 25 -1.01 18.65 -2.07
N ARG A 26 -1.60 17.75 -1.27
CA ARG A 26 -3.04 17.73 -0.99
C ARG A 26 -3.52 19.01 -0.30
N TYR A 27 -2.71 19.59 0.59
CA TYR A 27 -3.01 20.90 1.17
C TYR A 27 -2.93 22.05 0.14
N GLN A 28 -2.13 21.90 -0.93
CA GLN A 28 -1.98 22.91 -1.98
C GLN A 28 -3.07 22.82 -3.05
N ASP A 29 -3.44 21.60 -3.46
CA ASP A 29 -4.56 21.33 -4.35
C ASP A 29 -5.49 20.28 -3.72
N PRO A 30 -6.61 20.71 -3.12
CA PRO A 30 -7.60 19.80 -2.54
C PRO A 30 -8.27 18.86 -3.55
N ASN A 31 -8.08 19.08 -4.86
CA ASN A 31 -8.58 18.18 -5.90
C ASN A 31 -7.59 17.05 -6.23
N LEU A 32 -6.39 17.06 -5.66
CA LEU A 32 -5.46 15.95 -5.75
C LEU A 32 -6.07 14.73 -5.05
N ILE A 33 -6.27 13.66 -5.80
CA ILE A 33 -6.94 12.44 -5.33
C ILE A 33 -5.95 11.49 -4.63
N GLU A 34 -4.64 11.73 -4.76
CA GLU A 34 -3.62 10.80 -4.28
C GLU A 34 -3.45 10.85 -2.77
N ASP A 35 -4.03 9.85 -2.11
CA ASP A 35 -4.07 9.69 -0.67
C ASP A 35 -4.03 8.21 -0.24
N LEU A 36 -4.07 7.97 1.07
CA LEU A 36 -4.09 6.61 1.61
C LEU A 36 -5.27 5.79 1.07
N ASP A 37 -6.47 6.38 1.08
CA ASP A 37 -7.72 5.71 0.66
C ASP A 37 -7.64 5.27 -0.81
N GLN A 38 -7.14 6.11 -1.71
CA GLN A 38 -6.98 5.75 -3.12
C GLN A 38 -6.03 4.56 -3.29
N ASN A 39 -4.92 4.53 -2.54
CA ASN A 39 -3.95 3.45 -2.60
C ASN A 39 -4.48 2.16 -1.97
N LEU A 40 -5.30 2.24 -0.92
CA LEU A 40 -6.05 1.10 -0.38
C LEU A 40 -7.06 0.58 -1.42
N SER A 41 -7.87 1.44 -2.03
CA SER A 41 -8.82 1.02 -3.07
C SER A 41 -8.13 0.32 -4.25
N ALA A 42 -6.90 0.71 -4.61
CA ALA A 42 -6.13 0.00 -5.63
C ALA A 42 -5.82 -1.46 -5.24
N LEU A 43 -5.48 -1.72 -3.98
CA LEU A 43 -5.12 -3.05 -3.48
C LEU A 43 -6.34 -3.93 -3.12
N TYR A 44 -7.42 -3.31 -2.66
CA TYR A 44 -8.60 -3.99 -2.11
C TYR A 44 -9.81 -3.90 -3.06
N ASP A 45 -10.29 -2.69 -3.36
CA ASP A 45 -11.56 -2.53 -4.08
C ASP A 45 -11.47 -2.83 -5.59
N PHE A 46 -10.38 -2.38 -6.24
CA PHE A 46 -10.22 -2.51 -7.68
C PHE A 46 -9.64 -3.87 -8.08
N THR A 47 -8.79 -4.45 -7.23
CA THR A 47 -8.05 -5.67 -7.56
C THR A 47 -8.33 -6.84 -6.61
N SER A 48 -8.74 -6.59 -5.37
CA SER A 48 -8.85 -7.58 -4.27
C SER A 48 -7.61 -8.46 -4.08
N VAL A 49 -6.44 -8.01 -4.57
CA VAL A 49 -5.21 -8.79 -4.57
C VAL A 49 -4.64 -8.92 -3.17
N ALA A 50 -4.89 -7.94 -2.30
CA ALA A 50 -4.42 -7.97 -0.92
C ALA A 50 -5.21 -8.98 -0.07
N GLU A 51 -6.52 -9.14 -0.29
CA GLU A 51 -7.38 -10.03 0.49
C GLU A 51 -7.13 -11.52 0.19
N CYS A 52 -6.92 -11.86 -1.09
CA CYS A 52 -6.72 -13.24 -1.54
C CYS A 52 -5.50 -13.38 -2.49
N PRO A 53 -4.26 -13.07 -2.07
CA PRO A 53 -3.11 -12.99 -3.00
C PRO A 53 -2.87 -14.25 -3.84
N HIS A 54 -3.07 -15.43 -3.26
CA HIS A 54 -2.84 -16.71 -3.93
C HIS A 54 -3.77 -16.95 -5.13
N ASP A 55 -4.99 -16.41 -5.10
CA ASP A 55 -5.96 -16.54 -6.19
C ASP A 55 -5.57 -15.70 -7.41
N TYR A 56 -4.65 -14.75 -7.23
CA TYR A 56 -4.19 -13.82 -8.27
C TYR A 56 -2.85 -14.22 -8.91
N ILE A 57 -2.30 -15.39 -8.57
CA ILE A 57 -1.13 -15.96 -9.23
C ILE A 57 -1.47 -16.29 -10.70
N GLY A 58 -0.67 -15.76 -11.63
CA GLY A 58 -0.88 -15.86 -13.08
C GLY A 58 -1.76 -14.77 -13.68
N ALA A 59 -2.40 -13.93 -12.86
CA ALA A 59 -3.24 -12.81 -13.32
C ALA A 59 -2.65 -11.44 -12.96
N VAL A 60 -2.25 -11.25 -11.71
CA VAL A 60 -1.65 -10.01 -11.19
C VAL A 60 -0.28 -10.29 -10.60
N LEU A 61 -0.20 -11.33 -9.75
CA LEU A 61 1.03 -11.84 -9.18
C LEU A 61 1.56 -12.97 -10.05
N VAL A 62 2.86 -13.21 -10.07
CA VAL A 62 3.44 -14.19 -11.00
C VAL A 62 3.75 -15.53 -10.32
N ASP A 63 4.09 -15.54 -9.04
CA ASP A 63 4.42 -16.76 -8.30
C ASP A 63 4.03 -16.68 -6.82
N ILE A 64 4.34 -17.78 -6.11
CA ILE A 64 4.05 -17.92 -4.67
C ILE A 64 4.78 -16.86 -3.84
N ASP A 65 6.01 -16.49 -4.20
CA ASP A 65 6.78 -15.51 -3.43
C ASP A 65 6.10 -14.14 -3.46
N GLU A 66 5.59 -13.73 -4.63
CA GLU A 66 4.82 -12.49 -4.76
C GLU A 66 3.51 -12.53 -3.96
N ALA A 67 2.83 -13.68 -3.93
CA ALA A 67 1.61 -13.88 -3.14
C ALA A 67 1.87 -13.80 -1.63
N GLU A 68 2.88 -14.50 -1.13
CA GLU A 68 3.29 -14.47 0.28
C GLU A 68 3.73 -13.06 0.70
N ALA A 69 4.45 -12.35 -0.18
CA ALA A 69 4.86 -10.98 0.09
C ALA A 69 3.67 -10.01 0.15
N MET A 70 2.63 -10.24 -0.67
CA MET A 70 1.41 -9.45 -0.63
C MET A 70 0.57 -9.75 0.61
N GLU A 71 0.47 -11.03 1.01
CA GLU A 71 -0.21 -11.45 2.24
C GLU A 71 0.43 -10.80 3.47
N ALA A 72 1.76 -10.78 3.53
CA ALA A 72 2.48 -10.13 4.62
C ALA A 72 2.21 -8.61 4.66
N LEU A 73 2.09 -7.95 3.50
CA LEU A 73 1.69 -6.54 3.43
C LEU A 73 0.25 -6.32 3.88
N HIS A 74 -0.68 -7.17 3.44
CA HIS A 74 -2.07 -7.14 3.89
C HIS A 74 -2.16 -7.22 5.41
N ILE A 75 -1.48 -8.18 6.04
CA ILE A 75 -1.45 -8.33 7.51
C ILE A 75 -0.96 -7.05 8.18
N ALA A 76 0.13 -6.45 7.68
CA ALA A 76 0.66 -5.22 8.25
C ALA A 76 -0.32 -4.03 8.14
N ILE A 77 -1.03 -3.93 7.01
CA ILE A 77 -2.06 -2.91 6.79
C ILE A 77 -3.24 -3.14 7.74
N GLU A 78 -3.78 -4.34 7.83
CA GLU A 78 -4.91 -4.66 8.72
C GLU A 78 -4.58 -4.43 10.19
N GLU A 79 -3.37 -4.83 10.62
CA GLU A 79 -2.90 -4.56 11.99
C GLU A 79 -2.84 -3.05 12.28
N PHE A 80 -2.38 -2.25 11.31
CA PHE A 80 -2.33 -0.81 11.45
C PHE A 80 -3.75 -0.21 11.49
N LEU A 81 -4.59 -0.51 10.50
CA LEU A 81 -5.95 0.00 10.39
C LEU A 81 -6.81 -0.40 11.59
N GLY A 82 -6.65 -1.64 12.09
CA GLY A 82 -7.32 -2.11 13.31
C GLY A 82 -6.85 -1.44 14.60
N SER A 83 -5.74 -0.69 14.56
CA SER A 83 -5.17 0.01 15.73
C SER A 83 -5.47 1.51 15.78
N VAL A 84 -6.10 2.07 14.74
CA VAL A 84 -6.35 3.50 14.60
C VAL A 84 -7.84 3.81 14.44
N ASP A 85 -8.21 5.07 14.66
CA ASP A 85 -9.52 5.57 14.29
C ASP A 85 -9.50 5.92 12.79
N GLY A 86 -10.42 5.33 12.01
CA GLY A 86 -10.51 5.56 10.56
C GLY A 86 -10.92 6.98 10.16
N SER A 87 -11.20 7.87 11.11
CA SER A 87 -11.46 9.30 10.85
C SER A 87 -10.20 10.18 10.91
N LEU A 88 -9.04 9.60 11.24
CA LEU A 88 -7.78 10.34 11.27
C LEU A 88 -7.32 10.70 9.84
N GLU A 89 -6.80 11.92 9.70
CA GLU A 89 -6.20 12.38 8.44
C GLU A 89 -4.87 11.65 8.17
N ASP A 90 -4.53 11.48 6.89
CA ASP A 90 -3.28 10.86 6.43
C ASP A 90 -2.05 11.40 7.15
N ALA A 91 -1.98 12.72 7.36
CA ALA A 91 -0.88 13.38 8.05
C ALA A 91 -0.66 12.84 9.48
N VAL A 92 -1.75 12.49 10.17
CA VAL A 92 -1.68 11.88 11.49
C VAL A 92 -1.26 10.42 11.38
N LEU A 93 -1.87 9.67 10.45
CA LEU A 93 -1.63 8.25 10.25
C LEU A 93 -0.16 7.96 9.91
N ILE A 94 0.41 8.65 8.93
CA ILE A 94 1.78 8.39 8.48
C ILE A 94 2.85 8.81 9.50
N ALA A 95 2.50 9.71 10.43
CA ALA A 95 3.38 10.14 11.51
C ALA A 95 3.40 9.14 12.70
N MET A 96 2.49 8.16 12.74
CA MET A 96 2.41 7.23 13.85
C MET A 96 3.58 6.21 13.80
N PRO A 97 4.20 5.87 14.94
CA PRO A 97 5.33 4.93 14.96
C PRO A 97 5.03 3.54 14.39
N ASN A 98 3.78 3.07 14.51
CA ASN A 98 3.33 1.79 13.98
C ASN A 98 3.18 1.79 12.45
N TRP A 99 2.96 2.96 11.82
CA TRP A 99 2.93 3.08 10.35
C TRP A 99 4.23 2.61 9.70
N ARG A 100 5.35 2.79 10.40
CA ARG A 100 6.67 2.36 9.92
C ARG A 100 6.70 0.87 9.53
N LYS A 101 5.93 0.02 10.23
CA LYS A 101 5.83 -1.41 9.91
C LYS A 101 5.20 -1.63 8.52
N VAL A 102 4.17 -0.86 8.17
CA VAL A 102 3.52 -0.91 6.85
C VAL A 102 4.53 -0.52 5.78
N VAL A 103 5.28 0.57 6.00
CA VAL A 103 6.31 1.03 5.06
C VAL A 103 7.41 -0.01 4.86
N ASP A 104 7.97 -0.54 5.95
CA ASP A 104 9.06 -1.53 5.88
C ASP A 104 8.57 -2.82 5.18
N GLN A 105 7.33 -3.25 5.43
CA GLN A 105 6.72 -4.39 4.77
C GLN A 105 6.45 -4.11 3.28
N ALA A 106 5.92 -2.93 2.94
CA ALA A 106 5.70 -2.53 1.55
C ALA A 106 7.01 -2.47 0.75
N GLN A 107 8.12 -2.02 1.37
CA GLN A 107 9.44 -2.08 0.76
C GLN A 107 9.89 -3.52 0.48
N ALA A 108 9.64 -4.45 1.41
CA ALA A 108 9.95 -5.85 1.20
C ALA A 108 9.11 -6.44 0.05
N THR A 109 7.81 -6.16 0.04
CA THR A 109 6.89 -6.60 -1.01
C THR A 109 7.27 -6.02 -2.37
N LEU A 110 7.60 -4.73 -2.44
CA LEU A 110 8.02 -4.08 -3.68
C LEU A 110 9.27 -4.74 -4.28
N ARG A 111 10.26 -5.09 -3.44
CA ARG A 111 11.47 -5.80 -3.90
C ARG A 111 11.14 -7.14 -4.54
N VAL A 112 10.16 -7.88 -3.99
CA VAL A 112 9.73 -9.16 -4.56
C VAL A 112 8.97 -8.95 -5.87
N LEU A 113 8.06 -7.97 -5.93
CA LEU A 113 7.26 -7.67 -7.13
C LEU A 113 8.10 -7.13 -8.32
N THR A 114 9.25 -6.53 -8.04
CA THR A 114 10.10 -5.86 -9.05
C THR A 114 11.40 -6.60 -9.34
N ARG A 115 11.64 -7.77 -8.75
CA ARG A 115 12.84 -8.56 -9.03
C ARG A 115 12.91 -8.93 -10.52
N GLU A 116 14.09 -8.79 -11.13
CA GLU A 116 14.34 -9.30 -12.47
C GLU A 116 14.15 -10.83 -12.45
N ARG A 117 13.37 -11.35 -13.39
CA ARG A 117 13.11 -12.79 -13.57
C ARG A 117 14.05 -13.39 -14.61
#